data_AF-A0A662AXI5-F1
#
_entry.id   AF-A0A662AXI5-F1
#
_cell.length_a   1.000
_cell.length_b   1.000
_cell.length_c   1.000
_cell.angle_alpha   90.00
_cell.angle_beta   90.00
_cell.angle_gamma   90.00
#
_symmetry.space_group_name_H-M   'P 1'
#
loop_
_entity.id
_entity.type
_entity.pdbx_description
1 polymer ?
#
loop_
_entity_poly.entity_id
_entity_poly.type
_entity_poly.pdbx_seq_one_letter_code
_entity_poly.pdbx_strand_id
1 'polypeptide(L)'
;MEEKFVSKALEANLAETRYKDIKIPPEHQAFINLSKKYYGINKRANDCIIEFHHPFSNKKFVTEELRNILLTDFWFYTGLDNVDEALTVPVRLMDDLLLSSDIPELKVMIIRTLFEFTFKLSSEEQDHSTLIHTVLNTLIKGFESDPRSFIMASKYMKRYLAVIAELPELKETIFKFTLAVYVENIHFWENTS
;
A
#
# COMPACT_ATOMS: atom_id res chain seq x y z
N MET A 1 -6.13 -37.47 9.55
CA MET A 1 -6.62 -36.38 8.70
C MET A 1 -7.79 -35.77 9.45
N GLU A 2 -7.52 -34.79 10.29
CA GLU A 2 -8.56 -34.12 11.09
C GLU A 2 -9.09 -32.94 10.29
N GLU A 3 -10.32 -33.07 9.79
CA GLU A 3 -11.07 -31.95 9.25
C GLU A 3 -11.39 -30.98 10.38
N LYS A 4 -10.75 -29.81 10.39
CA LYS A 4 -11.16 -28.68 11.24
C LYS A 4 -12.54 -28.21 10.77
N PHE A 5 -13.58 -28.70 11.43
CA PHE A 5 -14.93 -28.15 11.33
C PHE A 5 -14.94 -26.71 11.87
N VAL A 6 -14.70 -25.74 10.99
CA VAL A 6 -14.97 -24.34 11.29
C VAL A 6 -16.48 -24.17 11.18
N SER A 7 -17.16 -24.09 12.32
CA SER A 7 -18.61 -23.95 12.38
C SER A 7 -19.04 -22.61 11.80
N LYS A 8 -19.95 -22.62 10.80
CA LYS A 8 -20.58 -21.40 10.25
C LYS A 8 -21.25 -20.54 11.32
N ALA A 9 -21.67 -21.14 12.43
CA ALA A 9 -22.22 -20.42 13.58
C ALA A 9 -21.14 -19.63 14.35
N LEU A 10 -19.90 -20.13 14.38
CA LEU A 10 -18.76 -19.41 14.96
C LEU A 10 -18.35 -18.23 14.07
N GLU A 11 -18.34 -18.42 12.75
CA GLU A 11 -18.10 -17.34 11.79
C GLU A 11 -19.17 -16.25 11.86
N ALA A 12 -20.46 -16.63 11.96
CA ALA A 12 -21.56 -15.69 12.13
C ALA A 12 -21.47 -14.91 13.46
N ASN A 13 -21.17 -15.58 14.57
CA ASN A 13 -20.99 -14.93 15.88
C ASN A 13 -19.76 -14.01 15.90
N LEU A 14 -18.66 -14.41 15.27
CA LEU A 14 -17.47 -13.58 15.12
C LEU A 14 -17.76 -12.35 14.25
N ALA A 15 -18.52 -12.50 13.17
CA ALA A 15 -18.95 -11.38 12.34
C ALA A 15 -19.89 -10.42 13.09
N GLU A 16 -20.81 -10.93 13.90
CA GLU A 16 -21.81 -10.10 14.61
C GLU A 16 -21.22 -9.33 15.81
N THR A 17 -20.16 -9.85 16.43
CA THR A 17 -19.40 -9.18 17.50
C THR A 17 -18.24 -8.31 16.99
N ARG A 18 -17.81 -8.46 15.72
CA ARG A 18 -16.66 -7.77 15.11
C ARG A 18 -16.81 -6.25 15.00
N TYR A 19 -18.04 -5.75 14.86
CA TYR A 19 -18.28 -4.36 14.41
C TYR A 19 -18.65 -3.36 15.51
N LYS A 20 -18.89 -3.78 16.76
CA LYS A 20 -19.59 -2.92 17.74
C LYS A 20 -18.75 -1.78 18.35
N ASP A 21 -17.43 -1.76 18.20
CA ASP A 21 -16.57 -0.73 18.82
C ASP A 21 -15.46 -0.16 17.91
N ILE A 22 -15.52 -0.39 16.59
CA ILE A 22 -14.51 0.13 15.66
C ILE A 22 -14.68 1.65 15.51
N LYS A 23 -13.77 2.43 16.10
CA LYS A 23 -13.73 3.89 15.95
C LYS A 23 -12.94 4.27 14.70
N ILE A 24 -13.63 4.71 13.66
CA ILE A 24 -12.99 5.22 12.43
C ILE A 24 -12.58 6.69 12.65
N PRO A 25 -11.29 7.03 12.49
CA PRO A 25 -10.83 8.41 12.54
C PRO A 25 -11.52 9.32 11.51
N PRO A 26 -11.74 10.62 11.80
CA PRO A 26 -12.43 11.53 10.88
C PRO A 26 -11.81 11.61 9.48
N GLU A 27 -10.49 11.55 9.36
CA GLU A 27 -9.78 11.57 8.07
C GLU A 27 -10.12 10.35 7.20
N HIS A 28 -10.22 9.16 7.80
CA HIS A 28 -10.59 7.94 7.11
C HIS A 28 -12.08 7.96 6.72
N GLN A 29 -12.92 8.50 7.59
CA GLN A 29 -14.33 8.69 7.27
C GLN A 29 -14.53 9.67 6.09
N ALA A 30 -13.73 10.74 6.04
CA ALA A 30 -13.71 11.67 4.92
C ALA A 30 -13.30 10.98 3.62
N PHE A 31 -12.25 10.14 3.65
CA PHE A 31 -11.83 9.34 2.50
C PHE A 31 -12.94 8.40 1.98
N ILE A 32 -13.64 7.68 2.87
CA ILE A 32 -14.79 6.84 2.50
C ILE A 32 -15.85 7.68 1.77
N ASN A 33 -16.12 8.88 2.28
CA ASN A 33 -17.18 9.74 1.77
C ASN A 33 -16.90 10.32 0.37
N LEU A 34 -15.64 10.35 -0.08
CA LEU A 34 -15.28 10.80 -1.43
C LEU A 34 -16.07 10.02 -2.50
N SER A 35 -16.19 8.71 -2.31
CA SER A 35 -16.81 7.80 -3.27
C SER A 35 -18.30 7.53 -3.00
N LYS A 36 -18.97 8.27 -2.10
CA LYS A 36 -20.35 7.98 -1.63
C LYS A 36 -21.39 7.74 -2.73
N LYS A 37 -21.21 8.34 -3.91
CA LYS A 37 -22.11 8.16 -5.07
C LYS A 37 -21.81 6.90 -5.92
N TYR A 38 -20.68 6.25 -5.68
CA TYR A 38 -20.17 5.09 -6.41
C TYR A 38 -20.16 3.86 -5.51
N TYR A 39 -21.25 3.09 -5.54
CA TYR A 39 -21.47 1.96 -4.62
C TYR A 39 -20.27 1.00 -4.51
N GLY A 40 -19.68 0.58 -5.64
CA GLY A 40 -18.56 -0.36 -5.63
C GLY A 40 -17.30 0.19 -4.96
N ILE A 41 -16.89 1.41 -5.31
CA ILE A 41 -15.70 2.08 -4.77
C ILE A 41 -15.92 2.44 -3.30
N ASN A 42 -17.10 2.94 -2.96
CA ASN A 42 -17.45 3.27 -1.58
C ASN A 42 -17.46 2.05 -0.68
N LYS A 43 -18.08 0.95 -1.12
CA LYS A 43 -18.06 -0.31 -0.38
C LYS A 43 -16.62 -0.78 -0.16
N ARG A 44 -15.78 -0.73 -1.19
CA ARG A 44 -14.37 -1.09 -1.09
C ARG A 44 -13.61 -0.27 -0.04
N ALA A 45 -13.70 1.05 -0.15
CA ALA A 45 -13.05 1.97 0.79
C ALA A 45 -13.55 1.74 2.24
N ASN A 46 -14.86 1.56 2.40
CA ASN A 46 -15.49 1.30 3.69
C ASN A 46 -15.01 -0.02 4.31
N ASP A 47 -15.13 -1.13 3.57
CA ASP A 47 -14.76 -2.46 4.05
C ASP A 47 -13.26 -2.54 4.37
N CYS A 48 -12.43 -1.92 3.53
CA CYS A 48 -10.98 -1.80 3.74
C CYS A 48 -10.65 -1.06 5.05
N ILE A 49 -11.24 0.12 5.28
CA ILE A 49 -10.96 0.94 6.46
C ILE A 49 -11.50 0.27 7.73
N ILE A 50 -12.70 -0.31 7.69
CA ILE A 50 -13.25 -1.02 8.84
C ILE A 50 -12.35 -2.21 9.22
N GLU A 51 -11.90 -3.01 8.24
CA GLU A 51 -11.00 -4.13 8.53
C GLU A 51 -9.62 -3.64 8.99
N PHE A 52 -9.10 -2.52 8.49
CA PHE A 52 -7.84 -1.93 8.96
C PHE A 52 -7.90 -1.60 10.47
N HIS A 53 -8.99 -1.00 10.94
CA HIS A 53 -9.16 -0.63 12.36
C HIS A 53 -9.62 -1.79 13.25
N HIS A 54 -9.86 -2.97 12.70
CA HIS A 54 -10.28 -4.12 13.49
C HIS A 54 -9.12 -4.64 14.37
N PRO A 55 -9.32 -4.95 15.67
CA PRO A 55 -8.26 -5.41 16.57
C PRO A 55 -7.53 -6.68 16.09
N PHE A 56 -8.23 -7.54 15.35
CA PHE A 56 -7.68 -8.72 14.68
C PHE A 56 -7.80 -8.56 13.17
N SER A 57 -7.23 -7.47 12.65
CA SER A 57 -7.28 -7.09 11.24
C SER A 57 -6.70 -8.18 10.34
N ASN A 58 -7.43 -8.55 9.30
CA ASN A 58 -6.92 -9.34 8.19
C ASN A 58 -6.03 -8.47 7.29
N LYS A 59 -4.75 -8.35 7.66
CA LYS A 59 -3.76 -7.54 6.93
C LYS A 59 -3.70 -7.87 5.43
N LYS A 60 -3.88 -9.15 5.06
CA LYS A 60 -3.89 -9.56 3.64
C LYS A 60 -5.04 -8.92 2.87
N PHE A 61 -6.26 -9.04 3.41
CA PHE A 61 -7.43 -8.41 2.80
C PHE A 61 -7.24 -6.90 2.67
N VAL A 62 -6.77 -6.25 3.73
CA VAL A 62 -6.55 -4.79 3.71
C VAL A 62 -5.51 -4.40 2.67
N THR A 63 -4.38 -5.12 2.58
CA THR A 63 -3.37 -4.86 1.53
C THR A 63 -3.94 -5.06 0.12
N GLU A 64 -4.75 -6.09 -0.11
CA GLU A 64 -5.38 -6.35 -1.40
C GLU A 64 -6.39 -5.24 -1.78
N GLU A 65 -7.18 -4.76 -0.81
CA GLU A 65 -8.12 -3.68 -1.06
C GLU A 65 -7.46 -2.31 -1.23
N LEU A 66 -6.42 -1.99 -0.46
CA LEU A 66 -5.62 -0.78 -0.68
C LEU A 66 -4.96 -0.80 -2.06
N ARG A 67 -4.52 -1.97 -2.52
CA ARG A 67 -4.01 -2.11 -3.88
C ARG A 67 -5.08 -1.84 -4.93
N ASN A 68 -6.27 -2.39 -4.76
CA ASN A 68 -7.40 -2.12 -5.66
C ASN A 68 -7.74 -0.62 -5.67
N ILE A 69 -7.77 0.03 -4.50
CA ILE A 69 -8.00 1.47 -4.38
C ILE A 69 -6.95 2.26 -5.17
N LEU A 70 -5.66 1.98 -4.96
CA LEU A 70 -4.57 2.74 -5.56
C LEU A 70 -4.41 2.50 -7.07
N LEU A 71 -4.80 1.34 -7.59
CA LEU A 71 -4.52 0.98 -8.99
C LEU A 71 -5.75 0.75 -9.85
N THR A 72 -6.77 0.06 -9.32
CA THR A 72 -8.01 -0.24 -10.03
C THR A 72 -8.96 0.95 -9.99
N ASP A 73 -9.17 1.53 -8.81
CA ASP A 73 -10.06 2.67 -8.61
C ASP A 73 -9.34 4.01 -8.81
N PHE A 74 -8.07 3.98 -9.25
CA PHE A 74 -7.25 5.17 -9.50
C PHE A 74 -7.94 6.24 -10.34
N TRP A 75 -8.60 5.82 -11.43
CA TRP A 75 -9.30 6.71 -12.36
C TRP A 75 -10.37 7.56 -11.67
N PHE A 76 -10.97 7.04 -10.60
CA PHE A 76 -11.98 7.76 -9.84
C PHE A 76 -11.31 8.84 -8.99
N TYR A 77 -10.22 8.50 -8.30
CA TYR A 77 -9.54 9.43 -7.41
C TYR A 77 -8.76 10.52 -8.14
N THR A 78 -8.22 10.24 -9.33
CA THR A 78 -7.59 11.28 -10.18
C THR A 78 -8.59 12.21 -10.83
N GLY A 79 -9.89 11.88 -10.84
CA GLY A 79 -10.96 12.78 -11.25
C GLY A 79 -11.43 13.76 -10.17
N LEU A 80 -10.81 13.76 -8.99
CA LEU A 80 -11.14 14.67 -7.89
C LEU A 80 -10.28 15.93 -7.94
N ASP A 81 -10.78 17.05 -7.42
CA ASP A 81 -9.98 18.30 -7.36
C ASP A 81 -8.78 18.20 -6.40
N ASN A 82 -8.85 17.31 -5.40
CA ASN A 82 -7.84 17.15 -4.36
C ASN A 82 -7.20 15.75 -4.35
N VAL A 83 -6.74 15.32 -5.53
CA VAL A 83 -6.15 13.98 -5.78
C VAL A 83 -5.08 13.60 -4.76
N ASP A 84 -4.07 14.46 -4.56
CA ASP A 84 -2.93 14.17 -3.69
C ASP A 84 -3.36 13.94 -2.23
N GLU A 85 -4.27 14.77 -1.73
CA GLU A 85 -4.83 14.65 -0.38
C GLU A 85 -5.62 13.35 -0.22
N ALA A 86 -6.48 13.04 -1.21
CA ALA A 86 -7.30 11.85 -1.21
C ALA A 86 -6.44 10.57 -1.21
N LEU A 87 -5.45 10.48 -2.10
CA LEU A 87 -4.61 9.30 -2.27
C LEU A 87 -3.49 9.19 -1.23
N THR A 88 -3.18 10.27 -0.50
CA THR A 88 -2.28 10.19 0.66
C THR A 88 -2.81 9.25 1.75
N VAL A 89 -4.13 9.17 1.94
CA VAL A 89 -4.75 8.29 2.94
C VAL A 89 -4.39 6.81 2.71
N PRO A 90 -4.69 6.19 1.54
CA PRO A 90 -4.31 4.80 1.30
C PRO A 90 -2.78 4.58 1.27
N VAL A 91 -1.97 5.59 0.90
CA VAL A 91 -0.50 5.49 1.00
C VAL A 91 -0.04 5.40 2.45
N ARG A 92 -0.62 6.18 3.38
CA ARG A 92 -0.30 6.08 4.82
C ARG A 92 -0.70 4.72 5.40
N LEU A 93 -1.85 4.19 5.00
CA LEU A 93 -2.27 2.85 5.43
C LEU A 93 -1.31 1.76 4.90
N MET A 94 -0.76 1.94 3.70
CA MET A 94 0.31 1.08 3.18
C MET A 94 1.62 1.23 3.95
N ASP A 95 2.02 2.45 4.37
CA ASP A 95 3.20 2.68 5.24
C ASP A 95 3.04 1.91 6.56
N ASP A 96 1.89 2.06 7.22
CA ASP A 96 1.60 1.37 8.48
C ASP A 96 1.68 -0.15 8.34
N LEU A 97 1.12 -0.71 7.26
CA LEU A 97 1.19 -2.15 6.99
C LEU A 97 2.61 -2.61 6.63
N LEU A 98 3.36 -1.80 5.89
CA LEU A 98 4.74 -2.13 5.50
C LEU A 98 5.64 -2.25 6.73
N LEU A 99 5.43 -1.38 7.71
CA LEU A 99 6.24 -1.31 8.93
C LEU A 99 5.77 -2.28 10.02
N SER A 100 4.46 -2.57 10.10
CA SER A 100 3.88 -3.40 11.17
C SER A 100 3.61 -4.85 10.80
N SER A 101 3.65 -5.22 9.51
CA SER A 101 3.45 -6.61 9.07
C SER A 101 4.71 -7.42 9.28
N ASP A 102 4.58 -8.65 9.78
CA ASP A 102 5.69 -9.62 9.82
C ASP A 102 5.61 -10.64 8.67
N ILE A 103 4.68 -10.45 7.73
CA ILE A 103 4.43 -11.37 6.61
C ILE A 103 5.19 -10.87 5.37
N PRO A 104 6.28 -11.54 4.94
CA PRO A 104 7.12 -11.05 3.85
C PRO A 104 6.37 -10.90 2.52
N GLU A 105 5.45 -11.82 2.20
CA GLU A 105 4.68 -11.77 0.96
C GLU A 105 3.79 -10.52 0.89
N LEU A 106 3.26 -10.08 2.03
CA LEU A 106 2.48 -8.84 2.10
C LEU A 106 3.39 -7.62 1.90
N LYS A 107 4.56 -7.58 2.54
CA LYS A 107 5.51 -6.47 2.34
C LYS A 107 5.93 -6.35 0.87
N VAL A 108 6.24 -7.47 0.22
CA VAL A 108 6.57 -7.49 -1.22
C VAL A 108 5.40 -7.00 -2.06
N MET A 109 4.16 -7.37 -1.72
CA MET A 109 2.96 -6.86 -2.41
C MET A 109 2.78 -5.34 -2.23
N ILE A 110 3.00 -4.83 -1.02
CA ILE A 110 2.93 -3.39 -0.71
C ILE A 110 3.98 -2.63 -1.51
N ILE A 111 5.25 -3.03 -1.42
CA ILE A 111 6.38 -2.41 -2.14
C ILE A 111 6.10 -2.37 -3.64
N ARG A 112 5.68 -3.50 -4.22
CA ARG A 112 5.31 -3.58 -5.63
C ARG A 112 4.16 -2.63 -5.97
N THR A 113 3.14 -2.57 -5.12
CA THR A 113 1.96 -1.72 -5.34
C THR A 113 2.36 -0.25 -5.32
N LEU A 114 3.21 0.17 -4.38
CA LEU A 114 3.73 1.53 -4.31
C LEU A 114 4.55 1.88 -5.57
N PHE A 115 5.40 0.99 -6.06
CA PHE A 115 6.12 1.22 -7.33
C PHE A 115 5.18 1.36 -8.54
N GLU A 116 4.20 0.47 -8.67
CA GLU A 116 3.20 0.55 -9.74
C GLU A 116 2.38 1.84 -9.65
N PHE A 117 2.05 2.27 -8.44
CA PHE A 117 1.29 3.48 -8.17
C PHE A 117 2.10 4.74 -8.51
N THR A 118 3.37 4.83 -8.09
CA THR A 118 4.25 5.96 -8.47
C THR A 118 4.41 6.06 -9.98
N PHE A 119 4.56 4.92 -10.67
CA PHE A 119 4.63 4.90 -12.12
C PHE A 119 3.35 5.45 -12.76
N LYS A 120 2.19 5.06 -12.24
CA LYS A 120 0.89 5.54 -12.72
C LYS A 120 0.72 7.04 -12.51
N LEU A 121 1.05 7.55 -11.32
CA LEU A 121 1.06 8.98 -11.02
C LEU A 121 1.97 9.77 -11.97
N SER A 122 3.19 9.28 -12.22
CA SER A 122 4.14 9.95 -13.13
C SER A 122 3.70 9.95 -14.61
N SER A 123 2.68 9.18 -14.95
CA SER A 123 2.13 9.09 -16.31
C SER A 123 0.90 9.99 -16.51
N GLU A 124 0.39 10.61 -15.45
CA GLU A 124 -0.73 11.57 -15.56
C GLU A 124 -0.22 12.93 -16.05
N GLU A 125 -1.11 13.70 -16.68
CA GLU A 125 -0.79 15.07 -17.11
C GLU A 125 -0.73 16.05 -15.93
N GLN A 126 -1.46 15.75 -14.86
CA GLN A 126 -1.47 16.55 -13.64
C GLN A 126 -0.20 16.28 -12.82
N ASP A 127 0.35 17.36 -12.24
CA ASP A 127 1.48 17.25 -11.33
C ASP A 127 1.06 16.62 -9.99
N HIS A 128 1.66 15.47 -9.68
CA HIS A 128 1.49 14.72 -8.43
C HIS A 128 2.81 14.58 -7.66
N SER A 129 3.76 15.49 -7.86
CA SER A 129 5.10 15.42 -7.26
C SER A 129 5.07 15.27 -5.74
N THR A 130 4.16 15.97 -5.05
CA THR A 130 4.00 15.89 -3.58
C THR A 130 3.62 14.47 -3.13
N LEU A 131 2.63 13.86 -3.80
CA LEU A 131 2.25 12.49 -3.52
C LEU A 131 3.34 11.48 -3.89
N ILE A 132 4.04 11.69 -5.01
CA ILE A 132 5.19 10.86 -5.41
C ILE A 132 6.29 10.89 -4.34
N HIS A 133 6.63 12.08 -3.82
CA HIS A 133 7.57 12.22 -2.71
C HIS A 133 7.10 11.47 -1.46
N THR A 134 5.81 11.52 -1.14
CA THR A 134 5.23 10.78 -0.01
C THR A 134 5.40 9.27 -0.18
N VAL A 135 5.17 8.74 -1.38
CA VAL A 135 5.38 7.32 -1.69
C VAL A 135 6.86 6.94 -1.61
N LEU A 136 7.77 7.76 -2.14
CA LEU A 136 9.21 7.51 -2.07
C LEU A 136 9.71 7.50 -0.62
N ASN A 137 9.24 8.42 0.23
CA ASN A 137 9.59 8.43 1.65
C ASN A 137 9.10 7.18 2.37
N THR A 138 7.89 6.71 2.04
CA THR A 138 7.33 5.44 2.56
C THR A 138 8.23 4.25 2.18
N LEU A 139 8.68 4.19 0.92
CA LEU A 139 9.56 3.13 0.44
C LEU A 139 10.95 3.18 1.09
N ILE A 140 11.54 4.37 1.25
CA ILE A 140 12.85 4.55 1.89
C ILE A 140 12.79 4.12 3.35
N LYS A 141 11.78 4.60 4.10
CA LYS A 141 11.56 4.22 5.51
C LYS A 141 11.32 2.72 5.66
N GLY A 142 10.53 2.12 4.76
CA GLY A 142 10.31 0.68 4.73
C GLY A 142 11.61 -0.10 4.50
N PHE A 143 12.49 0.40 3.61
CA PHE A 143 13.78 -0.24 3.34
C PHE A 143 14.72 -0.16 4.53
N GLU A 144 14.80 0.99 5.20
CA GLU A 144 15.57 1.14 6.44
C GLU A 144 15.10 0.19 7.54
N SER A 145 13.79 -0.07 7.61
CA SER A 145 13.20 -0.99 8.59
C SER A 145 13.38 -2.47 8.26
N ASP A 146 13.31 -2.86 6.99
CA ASP A 146 13.39 -4.26 6.55
C ASP A 146 13.96 -4.37 5.12
N PRO A 147 15.31 -4.32 4.98
CA PRO A 147 15.97 -4.45 3.69
C PRO A 147 15.62 -5.73 2.95
N ARG A 148 15.36 -6.83 3.68
CA ARG A 148 15.11 -8.15 3.10
C ARG A 148 13.86 -8.16 2.22
N SER A 149 12.81 -7.46 2.62
CA SER A 149 11.59 -7.34 1.81
C SER A 149 11.83 -6.60 0.48
N PHE A 150 12.76 -5.64 0.46
CA PHE A 150 13.14 -4.91 -0.76
C PHE A 150 14.06 -5.73 -1.67
N ILE A 151 14.93 -6.57 -1.10
CA ILE A 151 15.68 -7.58 -1.86
C ILE A 151 14.72 -8.49 -2.62
N MET A 152 13.68 -9.01 -1.95
CA MET A 152 12.66 -9.87 -2.56
C MET A 152 11.82 -9.14 -3.62
N ALA A 153 11.62 -7.83 -3.46
CA ALA A 153 10.86 -6.99 -4.39
C ALA A 153 11.73 -6.33 -5.50
N SER A 154 13.06 -6.46 -5.46
CA SER A 154 14.02 -5.71 -6.29
C SER A 154 13.77 -5.85 -7.79
N LYS A 155 13.26 -7.01 -8.25
CA LYS A 155 12.88 -7.24 -9.66
C LYS A 155 11.84 -6.25 -10.18
N TYR A 156 11.00 -5.69 -9.32
CA TYR A 156 9.99 -4.70 -9.69
C TYR A 156 10.58 -3.29 -9.75
N MET A 157 11.61 -2.98 -8.96
CA MET A 157 12.22 -1.64 -8.91
C MET A 157 12.70 -1.17 -10.27
N LYS A 158 13.50 -2.00 -10.96
CA LYS A 158 14.08 -1.65 -12.26
C LYS A 158 13.00 -1.28 -13.29
N ARG A 159 11.85 -1.95 -13.24
CA ARG A 159 10.75 -1.73 -14.19
C ARG A 159 10.09 -0.36 -14.00
N TYR A 160 9.83 0.03 -12.76
CA TYR A 160 9.01 1.21 -12.48
C TYR A 160 9.83 2.46 -12.17
N LEU A 161 10.92 2.32 -11.41
CA LEU A 161 11.74 3.46 -11.00
C LEU A 161 12.58 4.04 -12.13
N ALA A 162 12.89 3.27 -13.17
CA ALA A 162 13.66 3.77 -14.32
C ALA A 162 12.94 4.92 -15.03
N VAL A 163 11.61 4.88 -15.12
CA VAL A 163 10.82 5.93 -15.77
C VAL A 163 10.73 7.17 -14.87
N ILE A 164 10.56 6.96 -13.56
CA ILE A 164 10.45 8.07 -12.59
C ILE A 164 11.80 8.79 -12.43
N ALA A 165 12.92 8.11 -12.65
CA ALA A 165 14.26 8.71 -12.61
C ALA A 165 14.52 9.75 -13.72
N GLU A 166 13.66 9.83 -14.75
CA GLU A 166 13.72 10.87 -15.77
C GLU A 166 13.19 12.22 -15.26
N LEU A 167 12.47 12.24 -14.12
CA LEU A 167 12.06 13.47 -13.43
C LEU A 167 13.28 14.08 -12.73
N PRO A 168 13.76 15.28 -13.15
CA PRO A 168 15.03 15.85 -12.69
C PRO A 168 15.12 15.99 -11.16
N GLU A 169 14.03 16.39 -10.51
CA GLU A 169 13.93 16.60 -9.07
C GLU A 169 13.95 15.30 -8.25
N LEU A 170 13.60 14.17 -8.84
CA LEU A 170 13.59 12.86 -8.17
C LEU A 170 14.81 12.01 -8.48
N LYS A 171 15.54 12.34 -9.56
CA LYS A 171 16.64 11.55 -10.10
C LYS A 171 17.68 11.17 -9.05
N GLU A 172 18.16 12.13 -8.27
CA GLU A 172 19.20 11.86 -7.26
C GLU A 172 18.69 10.94 -6.15
N THR A 173 17.47 11.17 -5.65
CA THR A 173 16.83 10.36 -4.62
C THR A 173 16.61 8.93 -5.09
N ILE A 174 16.07 8.75 -6.30
CA ILE A 174 15.81 7.43 -6.88
C ILE A 174 17.13 6.69 -7.14
N PHE A 175 18.15 7.38 -7.63
CA PHE A 175 19.46 6.79 -7.85
C PHE A 175 20.06 6.28 -6.54
N LYS A 176 20.10 7.12 -5.49
CA LYS A 176 20.62 6.73 -4.16
C LYS A 176 19.84 5.57 -3.56
N PHE A 177 18.51 5.62 -3.61
CA PHE A 177 17.66 4.56 -3.09
C PHE A 177 17.86 3.24 -3.84
N THR A 178 17.88 3.30 -5.18
CA THR A 178 18.11 2.13 -6.03
C THR A 178 19.49 1.53 -5.78
N LEU A 179 20.53 2.36 -5.69
CA LEU A 179 21.89 1.94 -5.36
C LEU A 179 21.93 1.22 -4.01
N ALA A 180 21.33 1.80 -2.97
CA ALA A 180 21.30 1.21 -1.64
C ALA A 180 20.65 -0.18 -1.63
N VAL A 181 19.50 -0.34 -2.30
CA VAL A 181 18.84 -1.66 -2.39
C VAL A 181 19.72 -2.67 -3.13
N TYR A 182 20.38 -2.30 -4.23
CA TYR A 182 21.25 -3.24 -4.95
C TYR A 182 22.52 -3.61 -4.18
N VAL A 183 23.09 -2.68 -3.40
CA VAL A 183 24.20 -3.00 -2.48
C VAL A 183 23.76 -4.05 -1.47
N GLU A 184 22.61 -3.87 -0.82
CA GLU A 184 22.06 -4.87 0.11
C GLU A 184 21.75 -6.21 -0.57
N ASN A 185 21.28 -6.20 -1.82
CA ASN A 185 21.13 -7.44 -2.60
C ASN A 185 22.47 -8.17 -2.76
N ILE A 186 23.54 -7.46 -3.15
CA ILE A 186 24.87 -8.06 -3.33
C ILE A 186 25.36 -8.67 -2.02
N HIS A 187 25.30 -7.91 -0.92
CA HIS A 187 25.70 -8.41 0.40
C HIS A 187 24.89 -9.62 0.86
N PHE A 188 23.58 -9.66 0.56
CA PHE A 188 22.76 -10.83 0.84
C PHE A 188 23.26 -12.06 0.08
N TRP A 189 23.56 -11.94 -1.21
CA TRP A 189 24.09 -13.05 -2.01
C TRP A 189 25.47 -13.50 -1.55
N GLU A 190 26.37 -12.59 -1.21
CA GLU A 190 27.70 -12.91 -0.68
C GLU A 190 27.63 -13.72 0.63
N ASN A 191 26.66 -13.41 1.49
CA ASN A 191 26.52 -14.05 2.81
C ASN A 191 25.67 -15.34 2.80
N THR A 192 24.97 -15.62 1.70
CA THR A 192 24.08 -16.80 1.58
C THR A 192 24.54 -17.81 0.53
N SER A 193 25.63 -17.52 -0.21
CA SER A 193 26.27 -18.42 -1.17
C SER A 193 27.30 -19.33 -0.53
#